data_AF-A0A5C6X646-F1
#
_entry.id   AF-A0A5C6X646-F1
#
_cell.length_a   1.000
_cell.length_b   1.000
_cell.length_c   1.000
_cell.angle_alpha   90.00
_cell.angle_beta   90.00
_cell.angle_gamma   90.00
#
_symmetry.space_group_name_H-M   'P 1'
#
loop_
_entity.id
_entity.type
_entity.pdbx_description
1 polymer ?
#
loop_
_entity_poly.entity_id
_entity_poly.type
_entity_poly.pdbx_seq_one_letter_code
_entity_poly.pdbx_strand_id
1 'polypeptide(L)'
;MSNEPVDLVYHVAVERPREGVIGAVLAFAGRHPVIAGLACGVLVVLIAAARAYRGVANEPVAAMWLSISVIATWTVLFVVMRNFFTAQSMRVVNVARRIRWDDDALVWSEQGNERLRLERPTARIVTTELPPERDTRKTIPWPVWLVLRDAEDAERRLVLESKIDASQLRGAPKATADILSQTDETLPTLVISPLLERARAQLRDT
;
A
#
# COMPACT_ATOMS: atom_id res chain seq x y z
N MET A 1 -2.31 25.60 27.98
CA MET A 1 -2.08 26.10 26.60
C MET A 1 -3.14 25.43 25.75
N SER A 2 -3.88 26.16 24.92
CA SER A 2 -5.04 25.62 24.20
C SER A 2 -4.63 24.45 23.29
N ASN A 3 -5.27 23.30 23.47
CA ASN A 3 -5.18 22.14 22.59
C ASN A 3 -5.84 22.48 21.25
N GLU A 4 -5.17 23.27 20.41
CA GLU A 4 -5.70 23.60 19.09
C GLU A 4 -6.02 22.33 18.31
N PRO A 5 -7.20 22.25 17.68
CA PRO A 5 -7.57 21.10 16.88
C PRO A 5 -6.61 20.97 15.70
N VAL A 6 -6.03 19.78 15.54
CA VAL A 6 -5.11 19.50 14.43
C VAL A 6 -5.92 19.01 13.25
N ASP A 7 -5.73 19.64 12.10
CA ASP A 7 -6.38 19.25 10.85
C ASP A 7 -5.36 19.19 9.73
N LEU A 8 -5.00 17.97 9.32
CA LEU A 8 -3.93 17.70 8.37
C LEU A 8 -4.50 17.06 7.13
N VAL A 9 -4.18 17.62 5.97
CA VAL A 9 -4.48 17.05 4.66
C VAL A 9 -3.16 16.76 3.96
N TYR A 10 -3.00 15.53 3.48
CA TYR A 10 -1.79 15.09 2.79
C TYR A 10 -2.12 14.11 1.67
N HIS A 11 -1.20 13.97 0.73
CA HIS A 11 -1.36 13.16 -0.47
C HIS A 11 -0.45 11.93 -0.39
N VAL A 12 -1.00 10.75 -0.63
CA VAL A 12 -0.25 9.49 -0.61
C VAL A 12 -0.51 8.69 -1.87
N ALA A 13 0.56 8.16 -2.43
CA ALA A 13 0.53 7.22 -3.54
C ALA A 13 0.17 5.84 -2.98
N VAL A 14 -1.03 5.35 -3.31
CA VAL A 14 -1.50 4.02 -2.90
C VAL A 14 -1.65 3.15 -4.15
N GLU A 15 -1.14 1.93 -4.09
CA GLU A 15 -1.39 0.92 -5.12
C GLU A 15 -2.82 0.41 -4.97
N ARG A 16 -3.62 0.58 -6.03
CA ARG A 16 -4.98 0.03 -6.10
C ARG A 16 -5.14 -0.85 -7.34
N PRO A 17 -6.02 -1.86 -7.29
CA PRO A 17 -6.43 -2.57 -8.49
C PRO A 17 -6.98 -1.59 -9.51
N ARG A 18 -6.55 -1.74 -10.76
CA ARG A 18 -7.04 -0.93 -11.86
C ARG A 18 -8.52 -1.27 -12.11
N GLU A 19 -9.37 -0.26 -12.04
CA GLU A 19 -10.79 -0.42 -12.31
C GLU A 19 -11.08 -0.54 -13.82
N GLY A 20 -12.21 -1.16 -14.16
CA GLY A 20 -12.70 -1.32 -15.54
C GLY A 20 -12.25 -2.61 -16.25
N VAL A 21 -12.73 -2.78 -17.48
CA VAL A 21 -12.58 -4.02 -18.27
C VAL A 21 -11.12 -4.40 -18.49
N ILE A 22 -10.26 -3.43 -18.82
CA ILE A 22 -8.82 -3.67 -19.05
C ILE A 22 -8.15 -4.16 -17.76
N GLY A 23 -8.45 -3.54 -16.61
CA GLY A 23 -7.92 -3.97 -15.32
C GLY A 23 -8.37 -5.39 -14.95
N ALA A 24 -9.64 -5.72 -15.21
CA ALA A 24 -10.18 -7.05 -14.98
C ALA A 24 -9.50 -8.12 -15.86
N VAL A 25 -9.27 -7.84 -17.15
CA VAL A 25 -8.58 -8.75 -18.07
C VAL A 25 -7.14 -8.98 -17.65
N LEU A 26 -6.40 -7.92 -17.28
CA LEU A 26 -5.02 -8.02 -16.80
C LEU A 26 -4.94 -8.80 -15.48
N ALA A 27 -5.84 -8.51 -14.53
CA ALA A 27 -5.93 -9.24 -13.28
C ALA A 27 -6.31 -10.72 -13.48
N PHE A 28 -7.15 -11.02 -14.48
CA PHE A 28 -7.48 -12.39 -14.84
C PHE A 28 -6.28 -13.11 -15.46
N ALA A 29 -5.58 -12.49 -16.41
CA ALA A 29 -4.37 -13.03 -17.03
C ALA A 29 -3.25 -13.29 -15.99
N GLY A 30 -3.09 -12.41 -15.00
CA GLY A 30 -2.13 -12.60 -13.90
C GLY A 30 -2.54 -13.71 -12.91
N ARG A 31 -3.83 -13.90 -12.65
CA ARG A 31 -4.33 -14.96 -11.75
C ARG A 31 -4.38 -16.33 -12.39
N HIS A 32 -4.76 -16.39 -13.68
CA HIS A 32 -4.95 -17.63 -14.43
C HIS A 32 -4.19 -17.61 -15.76
N PRO A 33 -2.84 -17.53 -15.73
CA PRO A 33 -2.04 -17.36 -16.94
C PRO A 33 -2.18 -18.52 -17.93
N VAL A 34 -2.36 -19.75 -17.45
CA VAL A 34 -2.55 -20.93 -18.32
C VAL A 34 -3.86 -20.82 -19.09
N ILE A 35 -4.97 -20.50 -18.42
CA ILE A 35 -6.29 -20.38 -19.05
C ILE A 35 -6.28 -19.23 -20.05
N ALA A 36 -5.71 -18.07 -19.68
CA ALA A 36 -5.63 -16.91 -20.55
C ALA A 36 -4.76 -17.19 -21.79
N GLY A 37 -3.62 -17.84 -21.62
CA GLY A 37 -2.73 -18.23 -22.72
C GLY A 37 -3.36 -19.25 -23.67
N LEU A 38 -4.05 -20.27 -23.13
CA LEU A 38 -4.81 -21.23 -23.94
C LEU A 38 -5.92 -20.55 -24.75
N ALA A 39 -6.74 -19.72 -24.10
CA ALA A 39 -7.83 -19.00 -24.76
C ALA A 39 -7.31 -18.09 -25.89
N CYS A 40 -6.23 -17.35 -25.64
CA CYS A 40 -5.61 -16.49 -26.63
C CYS A 40 -4.97 -17.30 -27.78
N GLY A 41 -4.26 -18.38 -27.45
CA GLY A 41 -3.65 -19.28 -28.43
C GLY A 41 -4.68 -19.91 -29.37
N VAL A 42 -5.80 -20.41 -28.83
CA VAL A 42 -6.91 -20.95 -29.61
C VAL A 42 -7.52 -19.87 -30.52
N LEU A 43 -7.75 -18.66 -29.99
CA LEU A 43 -8.28 -17.54 -30.78
C LEU A 43 -7.36 -17.20 -31.96
N VAL A 44 -6.05 -17.12 -31.75
CA VAL A 44 -5.06 -16.86 -32.80
C VAL A 44 -5.08 -17.96 -33.86
N VAL A 45 -5.14 -19.24 -33.46
CA VAL A 45 -5.24 -20.38 -34.37
C VAL A 45 -6.53 -20.32 -35.20
N LEU A 46 -7.67 -20.01 -34.59
CA LEU A 46 -8.94 -19.88 -35.30
C LEU A 46 -8.91 -18.75 -36.35
N ILE A 47 -8.34 -17.60 -36.00
CA ILE A 47 -8.15 -16.48 -36.93
C ILE A 47 -7.22 -16.89 -38.09
N ALA A 48 -6.12 -17.58 -37.79
CA ALA A 48 -5.18 -18.06 -38.80
C ALA A 48 -5.83 -19.07 -39.74
N ALA A 49 -6.58 -20.04 -39.19
CA ALA A 49 -7.30 -21.04 -39.96
C ALA A 49 -8.39 -20.43 -40.86
N ALA A 50 -9.11 -19.41 -40.36
CA ALA A 50 -10.10 -18.69 -41.16
C ALA A 50 -9.46 -17.95 -42.34
N ARG A 51 -8.29 -17.33 -42.13
CA ARG A 51 -7.56 -16.60 -43.20
C ARG A 51 -6.88 -17.52 -44.20
N ALA A 52 -6.34 -18.64 -43.74
CA ALA A 52 -5.58 -19.60 -44.54
C ALA A 52 -6.34 -20.92 -44.77
N TYR A 53 -7.67 -20.84 -44.91
CA TYR A 53 -8.55 -22.01 -44.96
C TYR A 53 -8.13 -23.07 -45.99
N ARG A 54 -7.71 -22.64 -47.19
CA ARG A 54 -7.23 -23.57 -48.23
C ARG A 54 -5.96 -24.32 -47.82
N GLY A 55 -5.04 -23.67 -47.10
CA GLY A 55 -3.84 -24.33 -46.58
C GLY A 55 -4.17 -25.38 -45.53
N VAL A 56 -5.10 -25.07 -44.63
CA VAL A 56 -5.57 -26.02 -43.61
C VAL A 56 -6.30 -27.22 -44.23
N ALA A 57 -7.12 -26.98 -45.26
CA ALA A 57 -7.84 -28.04 -45.95
C ALA A 57 -6.90 -28.99 -46.73
N ASN A 58 -5.82 -28.45 -47.30
CA ASN A 58 -4.87 -29.22 -48.10
C ASN A 58 -3.87 -30.00 -47.23
N GLU A 59 -3.44 -29.45 -46.08
CA GLU A 59 -2.46 -30.08 -45.19
C GLU A 59 -2.92 -30.06 -43.71
N PRO A 60 -3.96 -30.83 -43.35
CA PRO A 60 -4.56 -30.77 -42.02
C PRO A 60 -3.61 -31.22 -40.90
N VAL A 61 -2.73 -32.19 -41.18
CA VAL A 61 -1.78 -32.71 -40.19
C VAL A 61 -0.69 -31.68 -39.85
N ALA A 62 -0.17 -30.98 -40.86
CA ALA A 62 0.81 -29.91 -40.65
C ALA A 62 0.16 -28.72 -39.90
N ALA A 63 -1.06 -28.34 -40.29
CA ALA A 63 -1.83 -27.30 -39.61
C ALA A 63 -2.11 -27.64 -38.14
N MET A 64 -2.39 -28.91 -37.82
CA MET A 64 -2.59 -29.38 -36.44
C MET A 64 -1.33 -29.18 -35.60
N TRP A 65 -0.17 -29.62 -36.08
CA TRP A 65 1.10 -29.47 -35.34
C TRP A 65 1.47 -28.01 -35.12
N LEU A 66 1.33 -27.18 -36.16
CA LEU A 66 1.54 -25.74 -36.04
C LEU A 66 0.58 -25.12 -35.02
N SER A 67 -0.69 -25.54 -34.99
CA SER A 67 -1.67 -25.05 -34.03
C SER A 67 -1.29 -25.40 -32.59
N ILE A 68 -0.87 -26.65 -32.34
CA ILE A 68 -0.41 -27.09 -31.02
C ILE A 68 0.81 -26.27 -30.58
N SER A 69 1.80 -26.09 -31.46
CA SER A 69 2.99 -25.30 -31.17
C SER A 69 2.64 -23.86 -30.81
N VAL A 70 1.76 -23.21 -31.59
CA VAL A 70 1.31 -21.83 -31.30
C VAL A 70 0.60 -21.76 -29.95
N ILE A 71 -0.34 -22.65 -29.66
CA ILE A 71 -1.06 -22.68 -28.37
C ILE A 71 -0.08 -22.88 -27.21
N ALA A 72 0.88 -23.80 -27.34
CA ALA A 72 1.90 -24.04 -26.34
C ALA A 72 2.77 -22.79 -26.11
N THR A 73 3.23 -22.13 -27.17
CA THR A 73 4.02 -20.89 -27.09
C THR A 73 3.25 -19.77 -26.39
N TRP A 74 1.98 -19.55 -26.75
CA TRP A 74 1.14 -18.54 -26.10
C TRP A 74 0.91 -18.85 -24.62
N THR A 75 0.69 -20.11 -24.27
CA THR A 75 0.52 -20.55 -22.88
C THR A 75 1.78 -20.27 -22.06
N VAL A 76 2.95 -20.66 -22.57
CA VAL A 76 4.24 -20.40 -21.91
C VAL A 76 4.49 -18.90 -21.75
N LEU A 77 4.22 -18.11 -22.80
CA LEU A 77 4.39 -16.66 -22.77
C LEU A 77 3.56 -16.03 -21.65
N PHE A 78 2.29 -16.40 -21.52
CA PHE A 78 1.41 -15.87 -20.47
C PHE A 78 1.87 -16.28 -19.06
N VAL A 79 2.37 -17.51 -18.90
CA VAL A 79 2.94 -17.98 -17.63
C VAL A 79 4.16 -17.15 -17.24
N VAL A 80 5.08 -16.89 -18.19
CA VAL A 80 6.27 -16.05 -17.94
C VAL A 80 5.89 -14.60 -17.65
N MET A 81 4.87 -14.07 -18.34
CA MET A 81 4.39 -12.69 -18.16
C MET A 81 3.44 -12.50 -16.97
N ARG A 82 3.19 -13.53 -16.15
CA ARG A 82 2.26 -13.47 -15.00
C ARG A 82 2.50 -12.26 -14.08
N ASN A 83 3.77 -12.03 -13.72
CA ASN A 83 4.14 -10.94 -12.83
C ASN A 83 3.95 -9.59 -13.51
N PHE A 84 4.21 -9.50 -14.81
CA PHE A 84 3.95 -8.30 -15.60
C PHE A 84 2.45 -7.97 -15.61
N PHE A 85 1.58 -8.95 -15.90
CA PHE A 85 0.13 -8.71 -15.89
C PHE A 85 -0.39 -8.33 -14.50
N THR A 86 0.09 -8.99 -13.45
CA THR A 86 -0.25 -8.62 -12.06
C THR A 86 0.17 -7.19 -11.75
N ALA A 87 1.40 -6.79 -12.11
CA ALA A 87 1.88 -5.44 -11.88
C ALA A 87 1.09 -4.39 -12.69
N GLN A 88 0.78 -4.67 -13.96
CA GLN A 88 -0.02 -3.79 -14.81
C GLN A 88 -1.51 -3.74 -14.39
N SER A 89 -1.99 -4.76 -13.67
CA SER A 89 -3.32 -4.75 -13.06
C SER A 89 -3.40 -3.80 -11.86
N MET A 90 -2.27 -3.36 -11.32
CA MET A 90 -2.21 -2.34 -10.28
C MET A 90 -1.96 -0.96 -10.90
N ARG A 91 -2.56 0.06 -10.29
CA ARG A 91 -2.29 1.46 -10.60
C ARG A 91 -1.91 2.18 -9.32
N VAL A 92 -0.88 3.00 -9.40
CA VAL A 92 -0.56 3.98 -8.35
C VAL A 92 -1.55 5.13 -8.49
N VAL A 93 -2.40 5.31 -7.48
CA VAL A 93 -3.36 6.42 -7.41
C VAL A 93 -2.92 7.34 -6.28
N ASN A 94 -2.90 8.63 -6.55
CA ASN A 94 -2.64 9.62 -5.52
C ASN A 94 -3.96 9.94 -4.81
N VAL A 95 -4.07 9.60 -3.53
CA VAL A 95 -5.26 9.82 -2.71
C VAL A 95 -4.99 10.92 -1.70
N ALA A 96 -6.00 11.78 -1.47
CA ALA A 96 -5.96 12.75 -0.39
C ALA A 96 -6.43 12.06 0.90
N ARG A 97 -5.58 12.05 1.92
CA ARG A 97 -5.90 11.61 3.28
C ARG A 97 -6.01 12.82 4.19
N ARG A 98 -6.85 12.70 5.20
CA ARG A 98 -7.05 13.74 6.21
C ARG A 98 -7.10 13.12 7.59
N ILE A 99 -6.30 13.67 8.50
CA ILE A 99 -6.34 13.36 9.94
C ILE A 99 -6.85 14.61 10.63
N ARG A 100 -8.01 14.50 11.27
CA ARG A 100 -8.53 15.53 12.18
C ARG A 100 -8.42 15.00 13.60
N TRP A 101 -7.81 15.76 14.49
CA TRP A 101 -7.65 15.39 15.89
C TRP A 101 -8.00 16.59 16.78
N ASP A 102 -9.12 16.46 17.49
CA ASP A 102 -9.57 17.39 18.51
C ASP A 102 -9.51 16.73 19.90
N ASP A 103 -10.11 17.35 20.92
CA ASP A 103 -10.04 16.86 22.30
C ASP A 103 -10.89 15.59 22.50
N ASP A 104 -11.94 15.42 21.69
CA ASP A 104 -12.91 14.35 21.85
C ASP A 104 -12.60 13.15 20.95
N ALA A 105 -12.10 13.38 19.74
CA ALA A 105 -11.90 12.34 18.75
C ALA A 105 -10.73 12.59 17.80
N LEU A 106 -10.21 11.49 17.26
CA LEU A 106 -9.37 11.49 16.07
C LEU A 106 -10.07 10.76 14.95
N VAL A 107 -10.20 11.42 13.80
CA VAL A 107 -10.80 10.88 12.59
C VAL A 107 -9.76 10.85 11.48
N TRP A 108 -9.48 9.64 10.98
CA TRP A 108 -8.66 9.41 9.81
C TRP A 108 -9.55 9.06 8.62
N SER A 109 -9.43 9.83 7.54
CA SER A 109 -10.28 9.72 6.36
C SER A 109 -9.48 9.71 5.07
N GLU A 110 -10.04 9.11 4.04
CA GLU A 110 -9.48 9.03 2.69
C GLU A 110 -10.54 9.45 1.68
N GLN A 111 -10.26 10.53 0.93
CA GLN A 111 -11.18 11.10 -0.07
C GLN A 111 -12.59 11.39 0.48
N GLY A 112 -12.68 11.77 1.76
CA GLY A 112 -13.94 12.07 2.43
C GLY A 112 -14.63 10.88 3.10
N ASN A 113 -14.15 9.65 2.90
CA ASN A 113 -14.66 8.46 3.59
C ASN A 113 -13.85 8.20 4.87
N GLU A 114 -14.54 7.96 5.98
CA GLU A 114 -13.91 7.62 7.26
C GLU A 114 -13.27 6.22 7.18
N ARG A 115 -11.98 6.12 7.52
CA ARG A 115 -11.25 4.86 7.63
C ARG A 115 -11.20 4.35 9.06
N LEU A 116 -10.97 5.28 9.98
CA LEU A 116 -10.81 4.99 11.39
C LEU A 116 -11.24 6.21 12.20
N ARG A 117 -11.91 5.93 13.31
CA ARG A 117 -12.24 6.91 14.32
C ARG A 117 -11.86 6.35 15.68
N LEU A 118 -11.13 7.17 16.44
CA LEU A 118 -10.71 6.90 17.81
C LEU A 118 -11.40 7.90 18.72
N GLU A 119 -12.17 7.44 19.68
CA GLU A 119 -12.79 8.26 20.71
C GLU A 119 -11.80 8.47 21.86
N ARG A 120 -11.67 9.72 22.30
CA ARG A 120 -10.74 10.19 23.35
C ARG A 120 -9.35 9.57 23.22
N PRO A 121 -8.68 9.76 22.06
CA PRO A 121 -7.47 9.03 21.74
C PRO A 121 -6.35 9.34 22.73
N THR A 122 -5.68 8.29 23.19
CA THR A 122 -4.46 8.40 24.01
C THR A 122 -3.23 8.24 23.13
N ALA A 123 -2.34 9.23 23.17
CA ALA A 123 -1.15 9.25 22.36
C ALA A 123 0.07 8.70 23.12
N ARG A 124 0.89 7.92 22.42
CA ARG A 124 2.20 7.48 22.90
C ARG A 124 3.23 7.62 21.79
N ILE A 125 4.36 8.24 22.13
CA ILE A 125 5.50 8.37 21.22
C ILE A 125 6.51 7.28 21.58
N VAL A 126 6.86 6.44 20.62
CA VAL A 126 7.85 5.36 20.80
C VAL A 126 8.94 5.47 19.73
N THR A 127 10.12 4.95 20.04
CA THR A 127 11.29 4.97 19.15
C THR A 127 12.08 3.66 19.24
N THR A 128 12.92 3.38 18.25
CA THR A 128 13.97 2.36 18.39
C THR A 128 15.10 2.85 19.30
N GLU A 129 16.05 1.97 19.59
CA GLU A 129 17.24 2.30 20.36
C GLU A 129 17.98 3.50 19.76
N LEU A 130 18.09 4.56 20.55
CA LEU A 130 18.72 5.81 20.14
C LEU A 130 20.25 5.71 20.21
N PRO A 131 20.98 6.46 19.36
CA PRO A 131 22.42 6.52 19.44
C PRO A 131 22.87 7.13 20.79
N PRO A 132 24.01 6.71 21.34
CA PRO A 132 24.51 7.20 22.63
C PRO A 132 24.73 8.72 22.62
N GLU A 133 24.61 9.35 23.78
CA GLU A 133 24.68 10.82 23.92
C GLU A 133 26.04 11.44 23.60
N ARG A 134 27.10 10.66 23.37
CA ARG A 134 28.41 11.20 22.95
C ARG A 134 28.63 11.09 21.45
N ASP A 135 27.65 10.55 20.72
CA ASP A 135 27.71 10.36 19.29
C ASP A 135 27.41 11.69 18.54
N THR A 136 28.07 11.92 17.41
CA THR A 136 27.83 13.09 16.53
C THR A 136 26.51 12.95 15.76
N ARG A 137 25.89 11.78 15.78
CA ARG A 137 24.63 11.45 15.08
C ARG A 137 23.35 11.97 15.75
N LYS A 138 23.43 12.90 16.70
CA LYS A 138 22.26 13.41 17.46
C LYS A 138 21.21 14.14 16.63
N THR A 139 21.63 14.73 15.53
CA THR A 139 20.78 15.52 14.61
C THR A 139 20.45 14.73 13.34
N ILE A 140 20.64 13.41 13.36
CA ILE A 140 20.23 12.56 12.24
C ILE A 140 18.73 12.26 12.41
N PRO A 141 17.94 12.33 11.32
CA PRO A 141 16.57 11.87 11.31
C PRO A 141 16.49 10.40 11.76
N TRP A 142 15.83 10.19 12.89
CA TRP A 142 15.66 8.90 13.53
C TRP A 142 14.19 8.48 13.47
N PRO A 143 13.89 7.19 13.24
CA PRO A 143 12.51 6.74 13.12
C PRO A 143 11.77 6.90 14.45
N VAL A 144 10.54 7.39 14.35
CA VAL A 144 9.60 7.60 15.45
C VAL A 144 8.25 7.02 15.06
N TRP A 145 7.55 6.44 16.03
CA TRP A 145 6.18 5.99 15.87
C TRP A 145 5.29 6.75 16.84
N LEU A 146 4.25 7.37 16.29
CA LEU A 146 3.13 7.89 17.05
C LEU A 146 2.05 6.81 17.10
N VAL A 147 1.80 6.28 18.29
CA VAL A 147 0.78 5.27 18.55
C VAL A 147 -0.40 5.97 19.21
N LEU A 148 -1.53 6.02 18.52
CA LEU A 148 -2.79 6.56 19.01
C LEU A 148 -3.72 5.38 19.29
N ARG A 149 -4.27 5.30 20.50
CA ARG A 149 -5.21 4.24 20.89
C ARG A 149 -6.52 4.84 21.35
N ASP A 150 -7.61 4.20 20.97
CA ASP A 150 -8.93 4.52 21.51
C ASP A 150 -8.95 4.24 23.02
N ALA A 151 -9.59 5.11 23.80
CA ALA A 151 -9.69 4.92 25.25
C ALA A 151 -10.68 3.80 25.64
N GLU A 152 -11.67 3.53 24.79
CA GLU A 152 -12.74 2.56 25.03
C GLU A 152 -12.43 1.19 24.41
N ASP A 153 -11.65 1.15 23.32
CA ASP A 153 -11.32 -0.07 22.58
C ASP A 153 -9.82 -0.15 22.22
N ALA A 154 -9.05 -0.86 23.04
CA ALA A 154 -7.61 -0.99 22.85
C ALA A 154 -7.20 -1.67 21.51
N GLU A 155 -8.11 -2.40 20.84
CA GLU A 155 -7.84 -2.96 19.51
C GLU A 155 -7.86 -1.88 18.43
N ARG A 156 -8.63 -0.80 18.62
CA ARG A 156 -8.65 0.36 17.71
C ARG A 156 -7.43 1.24 17.97
N ARG A 157 -6.55 1.26 16.98
CA ARG A 157 -5.33 2.06 17.03
C ARG A 157 -4.98 2.62 15.66
N LEU A 158 -4.18 3.67 15.69
CA LEU A 158 -3.49 4.24 14.54
C LEU A 158 -2.00 4.34 14.86
N VAL A 159 -1.16 3.73 14.04
CA VAL A 159 0.30 3.75 14.17
C VAL A 159 0.90 4.49 12.99
N LEU A 160 1.39 5.70 13.26
CA LEU A 160 2.02 6.56 12.26
C LEU A 160 3.54 6.56 12.45
N GLU A 161 4.28 6.19 11.41
CA GLU A 161 5.74 6.26 11.39
C GLU A 161 6.20 7.59 10.77
N SER A 162 7.28 8.16 11.29
CA SER A 162 8.00 9.24 10.63
C SER A 162 9.47 9.23 11.04
N LYS A 163 10.20 10.29 10.67
CA LYS A 163 11.58 10.53 11.10
C LYS A 163 11.69 11.92 11.70
N ILE A 164 12.26 12.03 12.89
CA ILE A 164 12.57 13.31 13.56
C ILE A 164 13.96 13.26 14.16
N ASP A 165 14.50 14.40 14.58
CA ASP A 165 15.81 14.42 15.22
C ASP A 165 15.86 13.54 16.48
N ALA A 166 16.90 12.71 16.59
CA ALA A 166 17.09 11.80 17.72
C ALA A 166 17.12 12.53 19.09
N SER A 167 17.52 13.80 19.11
CA SER A 167 17.50 14.65 20.31
C SER A 167 16.07 14.85 20.86
N GLN A 168 15.05 14.87 20.02
CA GLN A 168 13.65 15.07 20.42
C GLN A 168 12.98 13.79 20.95
N LEU A 169 13.66 12.64 20.84
CA LEU A 169 13.15 11.33 21.24
C LEU A 169 13.75 10.84 22.57
N ARG A 170 14.59 11.66 23.21
CA ARG A 170 15.21 11.31 24.50
C ARG A 170 14.12 11.12 25.55
N GLY A 171 14.15 9.99 26.25
CA GLY A 171 13.14 9.59 27.23
C GLY A 171 11.90 8.90 26.63
N ALA A 172 11.77 8.84 25.30
CA ALA A 172 10.70 8.07 24.69
C ALA A 172 10.89 6.56 24.94
N PRO A 173 9.83 5.81 25.26
CA PRO A 173 9.90 4.37 25.44
C PRO A 173 10.31 3.64 24.15
N LYS A 174 10.97 2.50 24.31
CA LYS A 174 11.35 1.63 23.18
C LYS A 174 10.11 1.04 22.52
N ALA A 175 10.07 1.08 21.18
CA ALA A 175 9.05 0.42 20.38
C ALA A 175 9.18 -1.11 20.51
N THR A 176 8.06 -1.80 20.67
CA THR A 176 8.01 -3.26 20.64
C THR A 176 8.00 -3.76 19.20
N ALA A 177 8.47 -4.98 18.95
CA ALA A 177 8.44 -5.59 17.61
C ALA A 177 7.03 -5.65 17.02
N ASP A 178 6.02 -5.80 17.88
CA ASP A 178 4.61 -5.78 17.50
C ASP A 178 4.21 -4.44 16.87
N ILE A 179 4.53 -3.30 17.51
CA ILE A 179 4.23 -1.95 16.99
C ILE A 179 4.91 -1.73 15.64
N LEU A 180 6.18 -2.15 15.52
CA LEU A 180 6.95 -1.98 14.27
C LEU A 180 6.28 -2.71 13.10
N SER A 181 5.74 -3.91 13.34
CA SER A 181 5.07 -4.73 12.32
C SER A 181 3.67 -4.23 11.93
N GLN A 182 3.09 -3.32 12.72
CA GLN A 182 1.72 -2.84 12.58
C GLN A 182 1.67 -1.35 12.19
N THR A 183 2.68 -0.86 11.48
CA THR A 183 2.69 0.52 11.00
C THR A 183 1.59 0.71 9.95
N ASP A 184 0.61 1.57 10.23
CA ASP A 184 -0.50 1.85 9.31
C ASP A 184 -0.06 2.78 8.18
N GLU A 185 0.76 3.78 8.50
CA GLU A 185 1.21 4.77 7.53
C GLU A 185 2.52 5.44 7.92
N THR A 186 3.39 5.66 6.91
CA THR A 186 4.60 6.47 7.07
C THR A 186 4.35 7.87 6.53
N LEU A 187 4.54 8.89 7.38
CA LEU A 187 4.33 10.30 7.06
C LEU A 187 5.66 11.07 7.00
N PRO A 188 5.80 12.05 6.09
CA PRO A 188 6.92 12.99 6.14
C PRO A 188 6.95 13.76 7.46
N THR A 189 8.14 14.14 7.92
CA THR A 189 8.38 14.89 9.17
C THR A 189 7.45 16.09 9.30
N LEU A 190 7.38 16.93 8.27
CA LEU A 190 6.56 18.16 8.28
C LEU A 190 5.06 17.90 8.43
N VAL A 191 4.58 16.74 7.97
CA VAL A 191 3.17 16.37 8.07
C VAL A 191 2.85 15.85 9.46
N ILE A 192 3.73 15.03 10.04
CA ILE A 192 3.47 14.44 11.37
C ILE A 192 3.75 15.42 12.52
N SER A 193 4.57 16.47 12.30
CA SER A 193 5.03 17.39 13.35
C SER A 193 3.90 17.93 14.23
N PRO A 194 2.77 18.45 13.69
CA PRO A 194 1.66 18.94 14.51
C PRO A 194 1.01 17.84 15.37
N LEU A 195 0.95 16.59 14.88
CA LEU A 195 0.43 15.46 15.66
C LEU A 195 1.39 15.11 16.80
N LEU A 196 2.71 15.12 16.55
CA LEU A 196 3.70 14.86 17.59
C LEU A 196 3.69 15.95 18.68
N GLU A 197 3.49 17.20 18.30
CA GLU A 197 3.36 18.32 19.25
C GLU A 197 2.12 18.16 20.13
N ARG A 198 0.96 17.84 19.53
CA ARG A 198 -0.27 17.56 20.28
C ARG A 198 -0.12 16.36 21.21
N ALA A 199 0.51 15.28 20.75
CA ALA A 199 0.79 14.10 21.57
C ALA A 199 1.70 14.44 22.77
N ARG A 200 2.74 15.26 22.56
CA ARG A 200 3.61 15.75 23.64
C ARG A 200 2.87 16.62 24.64
N ALA A 201 1.92 17.43 24.18
CA ALA A 201 1.09 18.24 25.07
C ALA A 201 0.21 17.34 25.96
N GLN A 202 -0.48 16.37 25.37
CA GLN A 202 -1.31 15.40 26.11
C GLN A 202 -0.50 14.64 27.18
N LEU A 203 0.74 14.22 26.85
CA LEU A 203 1.64 13.52 27.78
C LEU A 203 2.15 14.39 28.93
N ARG A 204 2.10 15.72 28.83
CA ARG A 204 2.48 16.64 29.93
C ARG A 204 1.34 16.89 30.89
N ASP A 205 0.10 16.74 30.42
CA ASP A 205 -1.12 17.00 31.19
C ASP A 205 -1.64 15.73 31.92
N THR A 206 -0.97 14.59 31.74
CA THR A 206 -1.27 13.30 32.38
C THR A 206 -0.26 12.98 33.47
#